data_AF-A0A1Y2JWF7-F1
#
_entry.id   AF-A0A1Y2JWF7-F1
#
_cell.length_a   1.000
_cell.length_b   1.000
_cell.length_c   1.000
_cell.angle_alpha   90.00
_cell.angle_beta   90.00
_cell.angle_gamma   90.00
#
_symmetry.space_group_name_H-M   'P 1'
#
loop_
_entity.id
_entity.type
_entity.pdbx_description
1 polymer ?
#
loop_
_entity_poly.entity_id
_entity_poly.type
_entity_poly.pdbx_seq_one_letter_code
_entity_poly.pdbx_strand_id
1 'polypeptide(L)' 'MRRYYFPIFHNGETQADEVGELFASAELAIQYGARVARYIANDPEYDCAAGTVVIGVDASGAEIARHGAGNAATPQEE' A
#
# COMPACT_ATOMS: atom_id res chain seq x y z
N MET A 1 4.01 -18.96 -8.10
CA MET A 1 3.63 -17.99 -7.06
C MET A 1 4.89 -17.25 -6.64
N ARG A 2 4.78 -15.95 -6.35
CA ARG A 2 5.88 -15.08 -5.88
C ARG A 2 5.43 -14.39 -4.61
N ARG A 3 6.38 -14.12 -3.71
CA ARG A 3 6.14 -13.37 -2.49
C ARG A 3 6.25 -11.89 -2.76
N TYR A 4 5.28 -11.13 -2.27
CA TYR A 4 5.24 -9.67 -2.35
C TYR A 4 5.03 -9.14 -0.95
N TYR A 5 5.60 -7.99 -0.66
CA TYR A 5 5.51 -7.34 0.63
C TYR A 5 4.79 -6.01 0.50
N PHE A 6 4.07 -5.63 1.55
CA PHE A 6 3.24 -4.43 1.59
C PHE A 6 3.54 -3.55 2.80
N PRO A 7 4.78 -3.02 2.95
CA PRO A 7 5.08 -2.08 4.03
C PRO A 7 4.14 -0.88 3.98
N ILE A 8 3.65 -0.49 5.16
CA ILE A 8 2.72 0.63 5.35
C ILE A 8 3.50 1.76 5.99
N PHE A 9 3.44 2.95 5.40
CA PHE A 9 4.00 4.17 5.95
C PHE A 9 2.84 5.01 6.47
N HIS A 10 2.85 5.31 7.77
CA HIS A 10 1.82 6.12 8.41
C HIS A 10 2.49 7.14 9.33
N ASN A 11 2.23 8.43 9.12
CA ASN A 11 2.78 9.52 9.93
C ASN A 11 4.33 9.49 10.06
N GLY A 12 5.04 9.05 9.02
CA GLY A 12 6.49 8.90 9.02
C GLY A 12 7.01 7.63 9.71
N GLU A 13 6.14 6.84 10.34
CA GLU A 13 6.46 5.52 10.87
C GLU A 13 6.27 4.44 9.80
N THR A 14 7.23 3.53 9.71
CA THR A 14 7.17 2.40 8.77
C THR A 14 6.77 1.15 9.51
N GLN A 15 5.60 0.61 9.17
CA GLN A 15 5.17 -0.72 9.57
C GLN A 15 5.63 -1.71 8.50
N ALA A 16 6.63 -2.51 8.84
CA ALA A 16 7.17 -3.52 7.95
C ALA A 16 6.16 -4.67 7.78
N ASP A 17 5.96 -5.11 6.54
CA ASP A 17 5.31 -6.37 6.26
C ASP A 17 6.39 -7.47 6.26
N GLU A 18 6.57 -8.14 7.40
CA GLU A 18 7.64 -9.14 7.58
C GLU A 18 7.25 -10.51 7.00
N VAL A 19 5.95 -10.78 6.87
CA VAL A 19 5.44 -12.09 6.44
C VAL A 19 5.42 -12.18 4.92
N GLY A 20 4.91 -11.14 4.25
CA GLY A 20 4.73 -11.13 2.80
C GLY A 20 3.66 -12.11 2.32
N GLU A 21 2.89 -11.67 1.34
CA GLU A 21 1.77 -12.45 0.78
C GLU A 21 2.19 -13.13 -0.54
N LEU A 22 1.69 -14.35 -0.76
CA LEU A 22 1.99 -15.13 -1.98
C LEU A 22 0.94 -14.87 -3.05
N PHE A 23 1.35 -14.30 -4.17
CA PHE A 23 0.49 -14.04 -5.33
C PHE A 23 0.93 -14.82 -6.56
N ALA A 24 -0.03 -15.11 -7.45
CA ALA A 24 0.24 -15.76 -8.72
C ALA A 24 0.91 -14.79 -9.74
N SER A 25 0.63 -13.48 -9.64
CA SER A 25 1.16 -12.44 -10.53
C SER A 25 1.35 -11.12 -9.78
N ALA A 26 2.14 -10.22 -10.37
CA ALA A 26 2.33 -8.86 -9.84
C ALA A 26 1.04 -8.05 -9.91
N GLU A 27 0.22 -8.22 -10.95
CA GLU A 27 -1.08 -7.53 -11.08
C GLU A 27 -2.02 -7.83 -9.90
N LEU A 28 -2.06 -9.08 -9.43
CA LEU A 28 -2.85 -9.45 -8.25
C LEU A 28 -2.30 -8.81 -6.97
N ALA A 29 -0.98 -8.76 -6.84
CA ALA A 29 -0.32 -8.07 -5.73
C ALA A 29 -0.64 -6.56 -5.73
N ILE A 30 -0.64 -5.92 -6.90
CA ILE A 30 -1.00 -4.50 -7.05
C ILE A 30 -2.47 -4.25 -6.65
N GLN A 31 -3.39 -5.09 -7.14
CA GLN A 31 -4.81 -4.98 -6.76
C GLN A 31 -5.03 -5.18 -5.26
N TYR A 32 -4.26 -6.08 -4.65
CA TYR A 32 -4.27 -6.29 -3.22
C TYR A 32 -3.78 -5.04 -2.47
N GLY A 33 -2.63 -4.47 -2.84
CA GLY A 33 -2.11 -3.24 -2.24
C GLY A 33 -3.09 -2.07 -2.32
N ALA A 34 -3.78 -1.90 -3.46
CA ALA A 34 -4.83 -0.90 -3.62
C ALA A 34 -6.02 -1.15 -2.67
N ARG A 35 -6.40 -2.42 -2.47
CA ARG A 35 -7.47 -2.79 -1.54
C ARG A 35 -7.07 -2.54 -0.09
N VAL A 36 -5.84 -2.83 0.29
CA VAL A 36 -5.30 -2.54 1.64
C VAL A 36 -5.30 -1.04 1.89
N ALA A 37 -4.78 -0.23 0.95
CA ALA A 37 -4.82 1.23 1.08
C ALA A 37 -6.25 1.76 1.25
N ARG A 38 -7.20 1.23 0.47
CA ARG A 38 -8.61 1.59 0.63
C ARG A 38 -9.18 1.16 1.98
N TYR A 39 -8.83 -0.02 2.47
CA TYR A 39 -9.28 -0.52 3.77
C TYR A 39 -8.80 0.42 4.89
N ILE A 40 -7.52 0.77 4.89
CA ILE A 40 -6.94 1.70 5.86
C ILE A 40 -7.60 3.09 5.77
N ALA A 41 -7.87 3.58 4.56
CA ALA A 41 -8.55 4.86 4.37
C ALA A 41 -10.02 4.88 4.85
N ASN A 42 -10.64 3.71 5.08
CA ASN A 42 -11.98 3.60 5.64
C ASN A 42 -11.96 3.30 7.13
N ASP A 43 -10.78 3.12 7.73
CA ASP A 43 -10.62 2.84 9.14
C ASP A 43 -10.64 4.16 9.93
N PRO A 44 -11.59 4.35 10.87
CA PRO A 44 -11.73 5.61 11.61
C PRO A 44 -10.63 5.82 12.67
N GLU A 45 -9.86 4.78 13.01
CA GLU A 45 -8.72 4.88 13.92
C GLU A 45 -7.45 5.30 13.17
N TYR A 46 -7.41 5.11 11.84
CA TYR A 46 -6.33 5.62 11.00
C TYR A 46 -6.59 7.07 10.57
N ASP A 47 -5.71 7.96 11.02
CA ASP A 47 -5.73 9.35 10.57
C ASP A 47 -5.37 9.41 9.07
N CYS A 48 -6.39 9.55 8.23
CA CYS A 48 -6.24 9.62 6.78
C CYS A 48 -5.52 10.91 6.32
N ALA A 49 -5.41 11.93 7.19
CA ALA A 49 -4.68 13.15 6.91
C ALA A 49 -3.16 13.00 7.15
N ALA A 50 -2.74 11.95 7.87
CA ALA A 50 -1.34 11.63 8.13
C ALA A 50 -0.56 11.09 6.91
N GLY A 51 -1.18 11.06 5.72
CA GLY A 51 -0.50 10.69 4.47
C GLY A 51 -0.10 9.22 4.43
N THR A 52 -1.02 8.33 4.78
CA THR A 52 -0.75 6.89 4.81
C THR A 52 -0.47 6.35 3.40
N VAL A 53 0.57 5.54 3.24
CA VAL A 53 0.95 4.95 1.94
C VAL A 53 1.26 3.47 2.11
N VAL A 54 0.70 2.65 1.22
CA VAL A 54 1.00 1.22 1.09
C VAL A 54 1.90 1.04 -0.12
N ILE A 55 3.10 0.47 0.07
CA ILE A 55 4.03 0.21 -1.03
C ILE A 55 4.04 -1.29 -1.31
N GLY A 56 3.69 -1.69 -2.52
CA GLY A 56 3.88 -3.07 -2.97
C GLY A 56 5.30 -3.25 -3.47
N VAL A 57 6.05 -4.19 -2.89
CA VAL A 57 7.39 -4.58 -3.34
C VAL A 57 7.45 -6.07 -3.66
N ASP A 58 8.26 -6.43 -4.64
CA ASP A 58 8.56 -7.84 -4.96
C ASP A 58 9.59 -8.44 -3.98
N ALA A 59 9.83 -9.75 -4.05
CA ALA A 59 10.80 -10.47 -3.22
C ALA A 59 12.24 -9.95 -3.32
N SER A 60 12.62 -9.22 -4.38
CA SER A 60 13.92 -8.55 -4.48
C SER A 60 13.95 -7.16 -3.82
N GLY A 61 12.82 -6.70 -3.29
CA GLY A 61 12.65 -5.35 -2.72
C GLY A 61 12.35 -4.27 -3.77
N ALA A 62 12.10 -4.65 -5.03
CA ALA A 62 11.74 -3.70 -6.07
C ALA A 62 10.28 -3.23 -5.90
N GLU A 63 10.07 -1.91 -5.89
CA GLU A 63 8.72 -1.32 -5.88
C GLU A 63 7.97 -1.69 -7.16
N ILE A 64 6.79 -2.29 -7.00
CA ILE A 64 5.89 -2.63 -8.10
C ILE A 64 4.67 -1.71 -8.15
N ALA A 65 4.29 -1.11 -7.02
CA ALA A 65 3.23 -0.12 -6.94
C ALA A 65 3.25 0.66 -5.61
N ARG A 66 2.61 1.83 -5.61
CA ARG A 66 2.42 2.68 -4.45
C ARG A 66 0.98 3.16 -4.39
N HIS A 67 0.33 3.02 -3.24
CA HIS A 67 -1.07 3.39 -3.05
C HIS A 67 -1.23 4.28 -1.82
N GLY A 68 -1.72 5.51 -2.00
CA GLY A 68 -2.08 6.38 -0.90
C GLY A 68 -3.40 5.94 -0.27
N ALA A 69 -3.43 5.79 1.06
CA ALA A 69 -4.62 5.69 1.88
C ALA A 69 -5.09 7.11 2.24
N GLY A 70 -5.62 7.79 1.23
CA GLY A 70 -6.19 9.12 1.30
C GLY A 70 -7.19 9.25 0.14
N ASN A 71 -8.22 10.09 0.33
CA ASN A 71 -9.30 10.24 -0.64
C ASN A 71 -8.74 10.36 -2.07
N ALA A 72 -9.40 9.65 -2.99
CA ALA A 72 -9.07 9.53 -4.41
C ALA A 72 -8.36 10.78 -4.94
N ALA A 73 -7.29 10.56 -5.70
CA ALA A 73 -6.72 11.50 -6.67
C ALA A 73 -7.56 12.78 -6.81
N THR A 74 -7.19 13.83 -6.09
CA THR A 74 -7.36 15.14 -6.72
C THR A 74 -6.31 15.14 -7.81
N PRO A 75 -6.67 15.18 -9.11
CA PRO A 75 -5.71 15.71 -10.05
C PRO A 75 -5.32 17.08 -9.50
N GLN A 76 -4.02 17.28 -9.28
CA GLN A 76 -3.47 18.62 -9.20
C GLN A 76 -3.74 19.25 -10.58
N GLU A 77 -4.90 19.88 -10.73
CA GLU A 77 -5.09 20.92 -11.73
C GLU A 77 -4.74 22.24 -11.04
N GLU A 78 -3.79 22.94 -11.66
CA GLU A 78 -3.24 24.25 -11.28
C GLU A 78 -4.27 25.36 -11.08
#